data_AF-A0ABD3SW77-F1
#
_entry.id   AF-A0ABD3SW77-F1
#
_cell.length_a   1.000
_cell.length_b   1.000
_cell.length_c   1.000
_cell.angle_alpha   90.00
_cell.angle_beta   90.00
_cell.angle_gamma   90.00
#
_symmetry.space_group_name_H-M   'P 1'
#
loop_
_entity.id
_entity.type
_entity.pdbx_description
1 polymer ?
#
loop_
_entity_poly.entity_id
_entity_poly.type
_entity_poly.pdbx_seq_one_letter_code
_entity_poly.pdbx_strand_id
1 'polypeptide(L)'
;MRVFFLLSKRFSAAPNPVSFTRRTFTSCTRGMIEFQPSILVSPWSVTQLRCARFTGSDVKTGNIIERREIHVQDMTLTYSYTDDETGNIVLMDPETYSQLEIPKHFFGKSIVYLQDDMNVKVQMYDERPVSASVPSRVTCKVAEASDAVKGSRGPRYKKVLLDNGETVDEVPAHIVAGDEIIIDTTKGHYISKA
;
A
#
# COMPACT_ATOMS: atom_id res chain seq x y z
N MET A 1 -21.53 -13.14 -55.23
CA MET A 1 -22.26 -12.05 -55.93
C MET A 1 -22.24 -10.82 -55.05
N ARG A 2 -21.60 -9.74 -55.54
CA ARG A 2 -21.49 -8.40 -54.95
C ARG A 2 -22.79 -7.61 -55.16
N VAL A 3 -23.22 -6.81 -54.17
CA VAL A 3 -23.90 -5.49 -54.34
C VAL A 3 -23.81 -4.78 -52.96
N PHE A 4 -22.84 -3.92 -52.63
CA PHE A 4 -22.66 -2.49 -52.95
C PHE A 4 -23.95 -1.67 -53.18
N PHE A 5 -24.40 -0.93 -52.15
CA PHE A 5 -25.24 0.26 -52.34
C PHE A 5 -24.55 1.49 -51.75
N LEU A 6 -24.16 2.40 -52.65
CA LEU A 6 -23.81 3.79 -52.41
C LEU A 6 -25.08 4.65 -52.50
N LEU A 7 -25.20 5.68 -51.65
CA LEU A 7 -25.59 7.08 -51.96
C LEU A 7 -25.83 7.80 -50.61
N SER A 8 -24.98 8.72 -50.14
CA SER A 8 -24.73 10.11 -50.55
C SER A 8 -25.58 11.16 -49.83
N LYS A 9 -24.90 12.08 -49.11
CA LYS A 9 -25.04 13.57 -49.05
C LYS A 9 -26.45 14.14 -48.74
N ARG A 10 -26.70 15.07 -47.81
CA ARG A 10 -26.04 16.34 -47.39
C ARG A 10 -26.88 16.88 -46.20
N PHE A 11 -26.31 17.32 -45.07
CA PHE A 11 -25.82 18.69 -44.72
C PHE A 11 -26.85 19.60 -44.03
N SER A 12 -26.34 20.42 -43.07
CA SER A 12 -26.95 21.56 -42.35
C SER A 12 -27.57 21.21 -40.98
N ALA A 13 -27.24 21.81 -39.84
CA ALA A 13 -26.29 22.86 -39.47
C ALA A 13 -26.06 22.82 -37.94
N ALA A 14 -24.93 23.40 -37.50
CA ALA A 14 -24.50 23.61 -36.11
C ALA A 14 -25.39 24.60 -35.33
N PRO A 15 -25.17 24.76 -34.00
CA PRO A 15 -24.18 25.77 -33.58
C PRO A 15 -23.14 25.26 -32.56
N ASN A 16 -21.94 25.83 -32.68
CA ASN A 16 -20.73 25.60 -31.86
C ASN A 16 -20.76 26.41 -30.53
N PRO A 17 -19.65 26.57 -29.78
CA PRO A 17 -19.38 25.78 -28.57
C PRO A 17 -19.14 26.66 -27.33
N VAL A 18 -19.29 26.12 -26.13
CA VAL A 18 -18.73 26.76 -24.93
C VAL A 18 -17.53 25.94 -24.48
N SER A 19 -16.37 26.56 -24.61
CA SER A 19 -15.04 26.04 -24.30
C SER A 19 -14.92 25.67 -22.82
N PHE A 20 -14.94 24.38 -22.50
CA PHE A 20 -14.39 23.88 -21.24
C PHE A 20 -12.95 23.43 -21.49
N THR A 21 -12.03 24.36 -21.25
CA THR A 21 -10.59 24.08 -21.30
C THR A 21 -10.24 22.96 -20.33
N ARG A 22 -9.75 21.87 -20.93
CA ARG A 22 -8.88 20.85 -20.33
C ARG A 22 -8.01 21.43 -19.20
N ARG A 23 -8.11 20.85 -18.01
CA ARG A 23 -6.93 20.68 -17.16
C ARG A 23 -6.79 19.20 -16.87
N THR A 24 -5.86 18.61 -17.61
CA THR A 24 -5.21 17.35 -17.32
C THR A 24 -4.70 17.35 -15.88
N PHE A 25 -5.11 16.35 -15.10
CA PHE A 25 -4.40 15.99 -13.87
C PHE A 25 -3.02 15.48 -14.26
N THR A 26 -2.01 16.34 -14.20
CA THR A 26 -0.62 15.91 -14.11
C THR A 26 -0.36 15.47 -12.68
N SER A 27 -0.16 14.16 -12.53
CA SER A 27 0.50 13.52 -11.39
C SER A 27 1.79 14.25 -11.06
N CYS A 28 1.85 14.92 -9.91
CA CYS A 28 3.11 15.48 -9.42
C CYS A 28 3.90 14.34 -8.78
N THR A 29 4.84 13.81 -9.56
CA THR A 29 5.83 12.84 -9.14
C THR A 29 6.64 13.37 -7.98
N ARG A 30 6.64 12.59 -6.91
CA ARG A 30 7.61 12.48 -5.81
C ARG A 30 9.02 12.91 -6.25
N GLY A 31 9.37 14.17 -5.98
CA GLY A 31 10.74 14.68 -6.01
C GLY A 31 11.26 14.77 -4.58
N MET A 32 12.21 13.88 -4.24
CA MET A 32 13.02 13.98 -3.03
C MET A 32 13.80 15.29 -3.11
N ILE A 33 13.53 16.23 -2.20
CA ILE A 33 14.34 17.43 -2.04
C ILE A 33 15.43 17.08 -1.03
N GLU A 34 16.63 17.06 -1.58
CA GLU A 34 17.92 16.87 -0.94
C GLU A 34 18.16 17.98 0.10
N PHE A 35 18.50 17.55 1.31
CA PHE A 35 18.75 18.40 2.46
C PHE A 35 20.14 19.06 2.30
N GLN A 36 20.18 20.33 1.93
CA GLN A 36 21.36 21.17 2.11
C GLN A 36 21.04 22.19 3.22
N PRO A 37 21.68 22.09 4.41
CA PRO A 37 21.40 22.98 5.52
C PRO A 37 22.09 24.32 5.27
N SER A 38 21.42 25.22 4.57
CA SER A 38 21.81 26.64 4.53
C SER A 38 21.15 27.36 5.71
N ILE A 39 22.01 28.03 6.49
CA ILE A 39 21.78 28.57 7.82
C ILE A 39 21.01 29.90 7.74
N LEU A 40 19.82 29.87 7.13
CA LEU A 40 18.91 31.02 7.08
C LEU A 40 17.47 30.54 7.30
N VAL A 41 17.24 29.89 8.45
CA VAL A 41 15.89 29.60 8.90
C VAL A 41 15.34 30.88 9.52
N SER A 42 14.47 31.56 8.78
CA SER A 42 13.58 32.59 9.32
C SER A 42 12.90 32.05 10.57
N PRO A 43 12.80 32.79 11.69
CA PRO A 43 12.39 32.27 13.00
C PRO A 43 10.92 31.76 13.05
N TRP A 44 10.19 31.80 11.94
CA TRP A 44 8.78 31.42 11.85
C TRP A 44 8.50 30.13 11.08
N SER A 45 9.52 29.47 10.51
CA SER A 45 9.30 28.18 9.85
C SER A 45 9.51 27.01 10.83
N VAL A 46 8.77 27.00 11.94
CA VAL A 46 8.57 25.76 12.71
C VAL A 46 7.56 24.92 11.94
N THR A 47 8.07 23.96 11.16
CA THR A 47 7.26 22.94 10.51
C THR A 47 6.37 22.28 11.54
N GLN A 48 5.05 22.54 11.46
CA GLN A 48 4.06 21.85 12.29
C GLN A 48 4.09 20.37 11.96
N LEU A 49 4.77 19.59 12.80
CA LEU A 49 5.03 18.16 12.62
C LEU A 49 3.82 17.25 12.84
N ARG A 50 2.58 17.77 12.78
CA ARG A 50 1.38 16.94 12.64
C ARG A 50 0.41 17.66 11.72
N CYS A 51 0.32 17.18 10.48
CA CYS A 51 -0.53 17.74 9.45
C CYS A 51 -2.00 17.79 9.90
N ALA A 52 -2.46 18.95 10.36
CA ALA A 52 -3.89 19.25 10.36
C ALA A 52 -4.31 19.47 8.90
N ARG A 53 -5.15 18.59 8.38
CA ARG A 53 -5.68 18.73 7.01
C ARG A 53 -6.88 19.66 7.06
N PHE A 54 -6.64 20.94 6.81
CA PHE A 54 -7.73 21.90 6.62
C PHE A 54 -8.33 21.75 5.23
N THR A 55 -9.64 21.60 5.12
CA THR A 55 -10.32 21.77 3.84
C THR A 55 -10.57 23.27 3.60
N GLY A 56 -10.61 23.70 2.34
CA GLY A 56 -10.74 25.13 2.01
C GLY A 56 -12.01 25.80 2.56
N SER A 57 -13.02 25.01 2.95
CA SER A 57 -14.23 25.48 3.63
C SER A 57 -14.03 25.84 5.10
N ASP A 58 -13.03 25.25 5.77
CA ASP A 58 -12.82 25.35 7.22
C ASP A 58 -12.08 26.63 7.58
N VAL A 59 -11.19 27.09 6.69
CA VAL A 59 -10.34 28.27 6.89
C VAL A 59 -11.06 29.52 6.37
N LYS A 60 -11.88 30.13 7.24
CA LYS A 60 -12.46 31.46 7.01
C LYS A 60 -11.99 32.41 8.11
N THR A 61 -11.79 33.67 7.77
CA THR A 61 -11.44 34.71 8.73
C THR A 61 -12.56 34.82 9.78
N GLY A 62 -12.24 34.47 11.04
CA GLY A 62 -13.20 34.44 12.16
C GLY A 62 -13.64 33.05 12.62
N ASN A 63 -13.32 31.98 11.89
CA ASN A 63 -13.55 30.62 12.38
C ASN A 63 -12.50 30.24 13.43
N ILE A 64 -12.96 29.97 14.66
CA ILE A 64 -12.14 29.35 15.69
C ILE A 64 -12.14 27.85 15.41
N ILE A 65 -10.99 27.32 15.00
CA ILE A 65 -10.82 25.89 14.75
C ILE A 65 -10.49 25.24 16.09
N GLU A 66 -11.49 24.62 16.71
CA GLU A 66 -11.27 23.79 17.88
C GLU A 66 -10.47 22.56 17.47
N ARG A 67 -9.30 22.37 18.10
CA ARG A 67 -8.54 21.14 17.96
C ARG A 67 -9.31 20.05 18.70
N ARG A 68 -10.11 19.27 17.98
CA ARG A 68 -10.62 18.01 18.53
C ARG A 68 -9.41 17.11 18.79
N GLU A 69 -9.17 16.77 20.04
CA GLU A 69 -8.14 15.81 20.40
C GLU A 69 -8.61 14.43 19.92
N ILE A 70 -8.06 14.00 18.79
CA ILE A 70 -8.30 12.67 18.24
C ILE A 70 -7.41 11.71 19.02
N HIS A 71 -8.01 10.87 19.87
CA HIS A 71 -7.30 9.82 20.58
C HIS A 71 -7.21 8.59 19.67
N VAL A 72 -6.03 8.33 19.13
CA VAL A 72 -5.74 7.11 18.36
C VAL A 72 -4.97 6.16 19.26
N GLN A 73 -5.48 4.94 19.41
CA GLN A 73 -4.82 3.87 20.15
C GLN A 73 -4.16 2.91 19.16
N ASP A 74 -2.86 2.68 19.36
CA ASP A 74 -2.11 1.67 18.61
C ASP A 74 -2.11 0.38 19.44
N MET A 75 -2.76 -0.67 18.94
CA MET A 75 -2.81 -1.98 19.58
C MET A 75 -2.02 -2.99 18.75
N THR A 76 -1.29 -3.88 19.43
CA THR A 76 -0.64 -5.05 18.82
C THR A 76 -1.52 -6.26 19.05
N LEU A 77 -2.08 -6.80 17.97
CA LEU A 77 -2.95 -7.98 17.99
C LEU A 77 -2.28 -9.13 17.25
N THR A 78 -2.60 -10.35 17.62
CA THR A 78 -2.10 -11.57 16.96
C THR A 78 -3.13 -12.04 15.94
N TYR A 79 -2.69 -12.35 14.73
CA TYR A 79 -3.55 -12.91 13.68
C TYR A 79 -3.93 -14.35 14.05
N SER A 80 -5.23 -14.65 14.00
CA SER A 80 -5.76 -15.97 14.34
C SER A 80 -6.15 -16.75 13.09
N TYR A 81 -7.17 -16.29 12.38
CA TYR A 81 -7.58 -16.87 11.10
C TYR A 81 -8.34 -15.85 10.28
N THR A 82 -8.57 -16.22 9.02
CA THR A 82 -9.39 -15.48 8.09
C THR A 82 -10.71 -16.22 7.90
N ASP A 83 -11.83 -15.53 8.09
CA ASP A 83 -13.14 -16.06 7.73
C ASP A 83 -13.41 -15.78 6.23
N ASP A 84 -13.55 -16.85 5.46
CA ASP A 84 -13.80 -16.79 4.03
C ASP A 84 -15.26 -16.50 3.69
N GLU A 85 -16.20 -16.75 4.61
CA GLU A 85 -17.64 -16.52 4.39
C GLU A 85 -17.97 -15.03 4.51
N THR A 86 -17.50 -14.38 5.58
CA THR A 86 -17.70 -12.95 5.82
C THR A 86 -16.63 -12.08 5.18
N GLY A 87 -15.47 -12.66 4.84
CA GLY A 87 -14.33 -11.88 4.35
C GLY A 87 -13.69 -11.02 5.43
N ASN A 88 -13.88 -11.37 6.70
CA ASN A 88 -13.28 -10.72 7.85
C ASN A 88 -12.00 -11.45 8.29
N ILE A 89 -11.06 -10.71 8.85
CA ILE A 89 -9.86 -11.23 9.49
C ILE A 89 -10.08 -11.15 11.00
N VAL A 90 -9.92 -12.28 11.68
CA VAL A 90 -10.07 -12.37 13.12
C VAL A 90 -8.69 -12.19 13.77
N LEU A 91 -8.56 -11.14 14.56
CA LEU A 91 -7.38 -10.84 15.36
C LEU A 91 -7.69 -11.08 16.83
N MET A 92 -6.69 -11.51 17.59
CA MET A 92 -6.78 -11.75 19.01
C MET A 92 -5.84 -10.81 19.76
N ASP A 93 -6.35 -10.14 20.79
CA ASP A 93 -5.51 -9.36 21.70
C ASP A 93 -4.70 -10.30 22.61
N PRO A 94 -3.36 -10.17 22.68
CA PRO A 94 -2.54 -11.01 23.56
C PRO A 94 -2.74 -10.76 25.06
N GLU A 95 -3.24 -9.60 25.48
CA GLU A 95 -3.44 -9.26 26.89
C GLU A 95 -4.85 -9.60 27.37
N THR A 96 -5.86 -9.22 26.59
CA THR A 96 -7.27 -9.38 26.97
C THR A 96 -7.93 -10.63 26.41
N TYR A 97 -7.27 -11.32 25.46
CA TYR A 97 -7.83 -12.43 24.68
C TYR A 97 -9.15 -12.08 23.97
N SER A 98 -9.40 -10.78 23.76
CA SER A 98 -10.55 -10.29 23.02
C SER A 98 -10.35 -10.55 21.52
N GLN A 99 -11.38 -11.04 20.86
CA GLN A 99 -11.38 -11.27 19.40
C GLN A 99 -11.97 -10.04 18.71
N LEU A 100 -11.25 -9.51 17.73
CA LEU A 100 -11.67 -8.38 16.92
C LEU A 100 -11.74 -8.81 15.45
N GLU A 101 -12.90 -8.59 14.84
CA GLU A 101 -13.09 -8.80 13.42
C GLU A 101 -12.76 -7.52 12.64
N ILE A 102 -11.82 -7.62 11.71
CA ILE A 102 -11.41 -6.51 10.84
C ILE A 102 -11.63 -6.91 9.39
N PRO A 103 -12.34 -6.11 8.57
CA PRO A 103 -12.54 -6.46 7.17
C PRO A 103 -11.22 -6.40 6.38
N LYS A 104 -11.04 -7.35 5.44
CA LYS A 104 -9.83 -7.51 4.61
C LYS A 104 -9.39 -6.22 3.89
N HIS A 105 -10.32 -5.31 3.61
CA HIS A 105 -10.04 -4.04 2.92
C HIS A 105 -8.96 -3.19 3.61
N PHE A 106 -8.86 -3.24 4.95
CA PHE A 106 -7.86 -2.46 5.69
C PHE A 106 -6.42 -2.95 5.48
N PHE A 107 -6.21 -4.22 5.13
CA PHE A 107 -4.89 -4.82 4.93
C PHE A 107 -4.39 -4.68 3.48
N GLY A 108 -5.29 -4.47 2.52
CA GLY A 108 -4.95 -4.30 1.12
C GLY A 108 -4.15 -5.48 0.55
N LYS A 109 -2.99 -5.18 -0.06
CA LYS A 109 -2.11 -6.20 -0.68
C LYS A 109 -1.30 -7.01 0.33
N SER A 110 -1.10 -6.48 1.54
CA SER A 110 -0.25 -7.11 2.55
C SER A 110 -0.92 -8.34 3.19
N ILE A 111 -2.19 -8.61 2.87
CA ILE A 111 -2.93 -9.79 3.32
C ILE A 111 -2.23 -11.11 2.96
N VAL A 112 -1.52 -11.14 1.82
CA VAL A 112 -0.81 -12.33 1.34
C VAL A 112 0.34 -12.71 2.27
N TYR A 113 0.83 -11.79 3.11
CA TYR A 113 1.93 -12.06 4.04
C TYR A 113 1.46 -12.42 5.46
N LEU A 114 0.15 -12.51 5.70
CA LEU A 114 -0.36 -12.94 7.00
C LEU A 114 -0.09 -14.43 7.21
N GLN A 115 0.39 -14.76 8.39
CA GLN A 115 0.59 -16.13 8.86
C GLN A 115 -0.04 -16.26 10.24
N ASP A 116 -0.43 -17.48 10.58
CA ASP A 116 -0.97 -17.81 11.90
C ASP A 116 0.01 -17.39 13.00
N ASP A 117 -0.53 -16.88 14.10
CA ASP A 117 0.22 -16.39 15.27
C ASP A 117 1.17 -15.19 15.00
N MET A 118 0.97 -14.46 13.89
CA MET A 118 1.73 -13.25 13.59
C MET A 118 1.20 -12.02 14.31
N ASN A 119 2.08 -11.19 14.87
CA ASN A 119 1.71 -9.91 15.48
C ASN A 119 1.49 -8.82 14.41
N VAL A 120 0.33 -8.19 14.43
CA VAL A 120 -0.14 -7.12 13.54
C VAL A 120 -0.40 -5.86 14.37
N LYS A 121 -0.15 -4.68 13.78
CA LYS A 121 -0.48 -3.40 14.41
C LYS A 121 -1.80 -2.88 13.88
N VAL A 122 -2.73 -2.56 14.77
CA VAL A 122 -4.04 -1.98 14.44
C VAL A 122 -4.18 -0.63 15.12
N GLN A 123 -4.60 0.36 14.35
CA GLN A 123 -4.93 1.70 14.87
C GLN A 123 -6.44 1.80 15.06
N MET A 124 -6.85 2.00 16.31
CA MET A 124 -8.24 2.15 16.72
C MET A 124 -8.53 3.62 17.05
N TYR A 125 -9.69 4.11 16.60
CA TYR A 125 -10.20 5.45 16.90
C TYR A 125 -11.66 5.34 17.34
N ASP A 126 -11.98 5.77 18.57
CA ASP A 126 -13.33 5.67 19.16
C ASP A 126 -13.95 4.27 18.94
N GLU A 127 -13.20 3.21 19.28
CA GLU A 127 -13.57 1.78 19.10
C GLU A 127 -13.70 1.30 17.65
N ARG A 128 -13.32 2.12 16.66
CA ARG A 128 -13.38 1.77 15.24
C ARG A 128 -11.98 1.55 14.65
N PRO A 129 -11.75 0.46 13.90
CA PRO A 129 -10.49 0.28 13.21
C PRO A 129 -10.35 1.30 12.07
N VAL A 130 -9.21 2.01 12.05
CA VAL A 130 -8.89 3.00 11.01
C VAL A 130 -7.92 2.41 10.00
N SER A 131 -6.89 1.72 10.48
CA SER A 131 -5.89 1.07 9.64
C SER A 131 -5.27 -0.12 10.35
N ALA A 132 -4.97 -1.16 9.59
CA ALA A 132 -4.20 -2.31 10.05
C ALA A 132 -2.91 -2.41 9.22
N SER A 133 -1.79 -2.73 9.88
CA SER A 133 -0.49 -2.87 9.25
C SER A 133 0.18 -4.16 9.69
N VAL A 134 0.61 -4.93 8.70
CA VAL A 134 1.50 -6.09 8.88
C VAL A 134 2.91 -5.59 9.24
N PRO A 135 3.72 -6.35 9.99
CA PRO A 135 5.13 -6.04 10.17
C PRO A 135 5.86 -5.83 8.85
N SER A 136 6.85 -4.92 8.85
CA SER A 136 7.63 -4.61 7.65
C SER A 136 8.53 -5.77 7.20
N ARG A 137 8.78 -6.75 8.08
CA ARG A 137 9.59 -7.92 7.81
C ARG A 137 8.80 -9.16 8.19
N VAL A 138 8.64 -10.07 7.23
CA VAL A 138 7.95 -11.34 7.43
C VAL A 138 8.85 -12.47 6.93
N THR A 139 8.87 -13.57 7.68
CA THR A 139 9.58 -14.79 7.29
C THR A 139 8.64 -15.66 6.48
N CYS A 140 8.95 -15.90 5.21
CA CYS A 140 8.20 -16.80 4.34
C CYS A 140 9.08 -17.96 3.91
N LYS A 141 8.46 -19.12 3.74
CA LYS A 141 9.09 -20.30 3.18
C LYS A 141 8.98 -20.29 1.65
N VAL A 142 10.00 -20.87 1.04
CA VAL A 142 10.09 -21.02 -0.42
C VAL A 142 9.48 -22.36 -0.83
N ALA A 143 8.38 -22.32 -1.57
CA ALA A 143 7.74 -23.52 -2.13
C ALA A 143 8.52 -24.05 -3.34
N GLU A 144 8.78 -23.17 -4.32
CA GLU A 144 9.43 -23.52 -5.57
C GLU A 144 10.46 -22.48 -5.96
N ALA A 145 11.60 -22.94 -6.51
CA ALA A 145 12.64 -22.04 -6.95
C ALA A 145 13.20 -22.44 -8.31
N SER A 146 13.28 -21.48 -9.24
CA SER A 146 13.83 -21.72 -10.57
C SER A 146 15.35 -21.97 -10.51
N ASP A 147 15.84 -22.87 -11.36
CA ASP A 147 17.26 -23.14 -11.47
C ASP A 147 18.01 -21.97 -12.13
N ALA A 148 19.04 -21.46 -11.45
CA ALA A 148 19.88 -20.41 -11.99
C ALA A 148 20.77 -20.96 -13.12
N VAL A 149 20.75 -20.30 -14.29
CA VAL A 149 21.53 -20.69 -15.47
C VAL A 149 23.03 -20.74 -15.12
N LYS A 150 23.60 -21.95 -15.14
CA LYS A 150 25.02 -22.23 -14.87
C LYS A 150 25.89 -21.71 -16.03
N GLY A 151 26.32 -20.43 -16.00
CA GLY A 151 27.26 -19.93 -17.02
C GLY A 151 27.64 -18.45 -17.02
N SER A 152 26.91 -17.56 -16.34
CA SER A 152 27.22 -16.11 -16.36
C SER A 152 28.20 -15.65 -15.26
N ARG A 153 29.14 -14.77 -15.59
CA ARG A 153 30.18 -14.21 -14.68
C ARG A 153 29.70 -12.94 -13.93
N GLY A 154 28.47 -12.92 -13.42
CA GLY A 154 27.89 -11.79 -12.67
C GLY A 154 26.97 -12.23 -11.52
N PRO A 155 26.45 -11.30 -10.70
CA PRO A 155 25.47 -11.61 -9.66
C PRO A 155 24.23 -12.24 -10.29
N ARG A 156 23.80 -13.38 -9.75
CA ARG A 156 22.72 -14.19 -10.30
C ARG A 156 21.51 -14.09 -9.40
N TYR A 157 20.42 -13.61 -9.99
CA TYR A 157 19.12 -13.60 -9.37
C TYR A 157 18.25 -14.69 -9.99
N LYS A 158 17.35 -15.23 -9.19
CA LYS A 158 16.36 -16.20 -9.60
C LYS A 158 14.98 -15.79 -9.10
N LYS A 159 13.97 -16.23 -9.84
CA LYS A 159 12.58 -16.10 -9.44
C LYS A 159 12.20 -17.24 -8.50
N VAL A 160 11.43 -16.91 -7.48
CA VAL A 160 11.06 -17.83 -6.41
C VAL A 160 9.57 -17.66 -6.11
N LEU A 161 8.87 -18.78 -5.94
CA LEU A 161 7.48 -18.82 -5.50
C LEU A 161 7.45 -19.17 -4.01
N LEU A 162 6.76 -18.32 -3.25
CA LEU A 162 6.59 -18.50 -1.81
C LEU A 162 5.36 -19.37 -1.52
N ASP A 163 5.31 -19.93 -0.31
CA ASP A 163 4.17 -20.74 0.16
C ASP A 163 2.84 -19.97 0.08
N ASN A 164 2.89 -18.65 0.18
CA ASN A 164 1.72 -17.77 0.14
C ASN A 164 1.22 -17.50 -1.30
N GLY A 165 1.89 -18.03 -2.33
CA GLY A 165 1.55 -17.85 -3.75
C GLY A 165 2.14 -16.60 -4.40
N GLU A 166 2.82 -15.74 -3.63
CA GLU A 166 3.50 -14.56 -4.16
C GLU A 166 4.84 -14.94 -4.81
N THR A 167 5.14 -14.33 -5.97
CA THR A 167 6.40 -14.55 -6.69
C THR A 167 7.38 -13.41 -6.42
N VAL A 168 8.60 -13.75 -5.99
CA VAL A 168 9.70 -12.79 -5.77
C VAL A 168 10.73 -12.96 -6.88
N ASP A 169 10.98 -11.91 -7.67
CA ASP A 169 11.82 -11.97 -8.86
C ASP A 169 13.33 -11.85 -8.58
N GLU A 170 13.72 -11.16 -7.51
CA GLU A 170 15.11 -10.73 -7.25
C GLU A 170 15.74 -11.48 -6.07
N VAL A 171 15.67 -12.81 -6.06
CA VAL A 171 16.26 -13.63 -4.99
C VAL A 171 17.67 -14.11 -5.39
N PRO A 172 18.68 -14.07 -4.51
CA PRO A 172 19.99 -14.63 -4.78
C PRO A 172 19.96 -16.12 -5.19
N ALA A 173 20.82 -16.51 -6.13
CA ALA A 173 20.85 -17.87 -6.67
C ALA A 173 21.17 -19.01 -5.69
N HIS A 174 21.64 -18.72 -4.48
CA HIS A 174 22.00 -19.74 -3.48
C HIS A 174 20.82 -20.26 -2.64
N ILE A 175 19.66 -19.59 -2.69
CA ILE A 175 18.46 -20.06 -2.01
C ILE A 175 18.01 -21.39 -2.65
N VAL A 176 17.32 -22.26 -1.93
CA VAL A 176 16.76 -23.52 -2.45
C VAL A 176 15.29 -23.64 -2.00
N ALA A 177 14.50 -24.52 -2.63
CA ALA A 177 13.17 -24.84 -2.13
C ALA A 177 13.26 -25.39 -0.68
N GLY A 178 12.36 -24.92 0.19
CA GLY A 178 12.35 -25.21 1.63
C GLY A 178 13.15 -24.25 2.49
N ASP A 179 13.91 -23.31 1.92
CA ASP A 179 14.58 -22.26 2.69
C ASP A 179 13.58 -21.23 3.24
N GLU A 180 13.86 -20.70 4.43
CA GLU A 180 13.16 -19.56 5.01
C GLU A 180 13.85 -18.24 4.63
N ILE A 181 13.06 -17.30 4.11
CA ILE A 181 13.54 -15.99 3.66
C ILE A 181 12.75 -14.87 4.32
N ILE A 182 13.43 -13.77 4.60
CA ILE A 182 12.84 -12.56 5.17
C ILE A 182 12.52 -11.60 4.02
N ILE A 183 11.27 -11.14 3.98
CA ILE A 183 10.71 -10.30 2.91
C ILE A 183 10.25 -8.96 3.49
N ASP A 184 10.46 -7.89 2.72
CA ASP A 184 9.87 -6.58 2.97
C ASP A 184 8.43 -6.55 2.45
N THR A 185 7.43 -6.47 3.33
CA THR A 185 6.00 -6.47 2.97
C THR A 185 5.54 -5.20 2.24
N THR A 186 6.32 -4.12 2.29
CA THR A 186 5.98 -2.84 1.65
C THR A 186 6.21 -2.90 0.13
N LYS A 187 7.26 -3.61 -0.28
CA LYS A 187 7.71 -3.67 -1.66
C LYS A 187 7.72 -5.08 -2.25
N GLY A 188 7.63 -6.11 -1.42
CA GLY A 188 7.74 -7.52 -1.82
C GLY A 188 9.17 -7.96 -2.16
N HIS A 189 10.20 -7.28 -1.65
CA HIS A 189 11.59 -7.62 -1.95
C HIS A 189 12.21 -8.53 -0.90
N TYR A 190 13.11 -9.40 -1.36
CA TYR A 190 13.99 -10.19 -0.51
C TYR A 190 14.95 -9.29 0.29
N ILE A 191 15.12 -9.58 1.58
CA ILE A 191 16.08 -8.89 2.46
C ILE A 191 17.26 -9.81 2.78
N SER A 192 16.97 -10.95 3.42
CA SER A 192 17.97 -11.88 3.92
C SER A 192 17.38 -13.29 4.01
N LYS A 193 18.27 -14.28 4.12
CA LYS A 193 17.89 -15.62 4.55
C LYS A 193 17.69 -15.60 6.08
N ALA A 194 16.68 -16.32 6.58
CA ALA A 194 16.40 -16.43 8.01
C ALA A 194 17.46 -17.27 8.74
#